data_AF-A0A174EVU0-F1
#
_entry.id   AF-A0A174EVU0-F1
#
_cell.length_a   1.000
_cell.length_b   1.000
_cell.length_c   1.000
_cell.angle_alpha   90.00
_cell.angle_beta   90.00
_cell.angle_gamma   90.00
#
_symmetry.space_group_name_H-M   'P 1'
#
loop_
_entity.id
_entity.type
_entity.pdbx_description
1 polymer ?
#
loop_
_entity_poly.entity_id
_entity_poly.type
_entity_poly.pdbx_seq_one_letter_code
_entity_poly.pdbx_strand_id
1 'polypeptide(L)'
;MTKRKIMLITVCFAIFAISLLLSRQFFKSAGKRNMDVPAAGSEQIEDSKDTEEMTELEETERTAASEGAAEPEKVENVTIGSEKYRGFILDCVLHSEQEGDIHYNVYIPDSYDGTKEYALYVTLPGYQGLYFQGVGENIRTEDFGFEAQKYNSEIIIVAPQLNDWGETSADQAIELT
;
A
#
# COMPACT_ATOMS: atom_id res chain seq x y z
N MET A 1 4.01 41.36 22.18
CA MET A 1 3.76 40.06 21.51
C MET A 1 2.64 39.32 22.21
N THR A 2 1.68 38.73 21.50
CA THR A 2 0.56 37.99 22.11
C THR A 2 1.03 36.62 22.61
N LYS A 3 0.41 36.10 23.69
CA LYS A 3 0.78 34.80 24.31
C LYS A 3 0.85 33.64 23.30
N ARG A 4 0.00 33.67 22.27
CA ARG A 4 0.00 32.70 21.14
C ARG A 4 1.28 32.75 20.30
N LYS A 5 1.84 33.94 20.06
CA LYS A 5 3.09 34.10 19.32
C LYS A 5 4.31 33.62 20.11
N ILE A 6 4.30 33.81 21.43
CA ILE A 6 5.37 33.30 22.32
C ILE A 6 5.32 31.77 22.33
N MET A 7 4.13 31.18 22.49
CA MET A 7 3.94 29.73 22.49
C MET A 7 4.37 29.06 21.18
N LEU A 8 4.04 29.67 20.03
CA LEU A 8 4.44 29.13 18.72
C LEU A 8 5.97 29.13 18.56
N ILE A 9 6.63 30.22 18.98
CA ILE A 9 8.09 30.34 18.90
C ILE A 9 8.76 29.27 19.79
N THR A 10 8.31 29.08 21.04
CA THR A 10 8.90 28.05 21.92
C THR A 10 8.71 26.63 21.38
N VAL A 11 7.57 26.32 20.77
CA VAL A 11 7.33 25.01 20.15
C VAL A 11 8.26 24.79 18.95
N CYS A 12 8.42 25.79 18.08
CA CYS A 12 9.34 25.69 16.93
C CYS A 12 10.80 25.50 17.37
N PHE A 13 11.25 26.20 18.43
CA PHE A 13 12.60 26.02 18.96
C PHE A 13 12.82 24.63 19.58
N ALA A 14 11.81 24.07 20.26
CA ALA A 14 11.88 22.72 20.82
C ALA A 14 12.02 21.65 19.72
N ILE A 15 11.23 21.76 18.65
CA ILE A 15 11.30 20.85 17.49
C ILE A 15 12.68 20.93 16.83
N PHE A 16 13.18 22.15 16.58
CA PHE A 16 14.49 22.35 15.96
C PHE A 16 15.64 21.77 16.79
N ALA A 17 15.60 21.91 18.13
CA ALA A 17 16.58 21.34 19.03
C ALA A 17 16.57 19.80 19.03
N ILE A 18 15.39 19.18 18.97
CA ILE A 18 15.24 17.72 18.89
C ILE A 18 15.79 17.21 17.55
N SER A 19 15.48 17.87 16.43
CA SER A 19 16.03 17.52 15.12
C SER A 19 17.57 17.56 15.10
N LEU A 20 18.17 18.60 15.69
CA LEU A 20 19.64 18.72 15.82
C LEU A 20 20.26 17.60 16.67
N LEU A 21 19.58 17.17 17.73
CA LEU A 21 20.04 16.07 18.59
C LEU A 21 20.00 14.73 17.84
N LEU A 22 18.94 14.48 17.05
CA LEU A 22 18.82 13.27 16.24
C LEU A 22 19.87 13.23 15.11
N SER A 23 20.13 14.35 14.42
CA SER A 23 21.18 14.42 13.39
C SER A 23 22.58 14.09 13.94
N ARG A 24 22.87 14.46 15.20
CA ARG A 24 24.15 14.12 15.84
C ARG A 24 24.29 12.64 16.19
N GLN A 25 23.20 11.92 16.45
CA GLN A 25 23.26 10.48 16.70
C GLN A 25 23.52 9.69 15.42
N PHE A 26 22.98 10.13 14.28
CA PHE A 26 23.24 9.51 12.97
C PHE A 26 24.70 9.70 12.50
N PHE A 27 25.34 10.83 12.78
CA PHE A 27 26.74 11.06 12.38
C PHE A 27 27.78 10.29 13.21
N LYS A 28 27.41 9.75 14.37
CA LYS A 28 28.31 8.92 15.19
C LYS A 28 28.41 7.47 14.72
N SER A 29 27.53 7.03 13.81
CA SER A 29 27.46 5.64 13.32
C SER A 29 28.12 5.41 11.96
N ALA A 30 28.84 6.40 11.41
CA ALA A 30 29.56 6.28 10.13
C ALA A 30 31.06 6.56 10.33
N GLY A 31 31.79 5.61 10.93
CA GLY A 31 33.19 5.84 11.26
C GLY A 31 34.01 4.60 11.65
N LYS A 32 33.95 3.53 10.84
CA LYS A 32 35.06 2.58 10.55
C LYS A 32 34.51 1.33 9.86
N ARG A 33 34.69 1.22 8.55
CA ARG A 33 34.70 -0.09 7.87
C ARG A 33 36.13 -0.33 7.42
N ASN A 34 36.88 -1.06 8.23
CA ASN A 34 38.10 -1.71 7.78
C ASN A 34 37.68 -2.89 6.90
N MET A 35 38.32 -2.98 5.75
CA MET A 35 38.08 -4.00 4.75
C MET A 35 39.18 -5.05 4.91
N ASP A 36 38.92 -6.06 5.74
CA ASP A 36 39.81 -7.22 5.88
C ASP A 36 38.95 -8.50 5.78
N VAL A 37 39.14 -9.22 4.68
CA VAL A 37 38.62 -10.58 4.47
C VAL A 37 39.62 -11.56 5.10
N PRO A 38 39.15 -12.57 5.84
CA PRO A 38 39.69 -13.91 5.58
C PRO A 38 38.64 -15.03 5.54
N ALA A 39 39.13 -16.14 5.00
CA ALA A 39 38.45 -17.30 4.47
C ALA A 39 37.90 -18.31 5.50
N ALA A 40 37.15 -19.26 4.94
CA ALA A 40 36.47 -20.40 5.55
C ALA A 40 37.34 -21.37 6.38
N GLY A 41 36.71 -22.05 7.36
CA GLY A 41 37.16 -23.36 7.86
C GLY A 41 36.77 -23.77 9.29
N SER A 42 35.74 -24.63 9.39
CA SER A 42 35.54 -25.80 10.30
C SER A 42 35.45 -25.72 11.84
N GLU A 43 34.34 -26.30 12.35
CA GLU A 43 34.19 -27.20 13.53
C GLU A 43 34.31 -26.62 14.96
N GLN A 44 33.55 -26.97 16.02
CA GLN A 44 32.56 -28.02 16.36
C GLN A 44 31.70 -27.55 17.56
N ILE A 45 30.68 -28.36 17.88
CA ILE A 45 29.54 -28.23 18.80
C ILE A 45 29.93 -28.37 20.28
N GLU A 46 29.22 -27.68 21.20
CA GLU A 46 28.89 -28.28 22.50
C GLU A 46 27.54 -27.78 23.05
N ASP A 47 26.81 -28.75 23.59
CA ASP A 47 25.40 -28.79 24.00
C ASP A 47 25.25 -28.47 25.50
N SER A 48 24.14 -27.83 25.88
CA SER A 48 23.52 -28.05 27.20
C SER A 48 22.06 -27.57 27.24
N LYS A 49 21.16 -28.54 27.02
CA LYS A 49 19.96 -28.88 27.82
C LYS A 49 20.03 -28.42 29.30
N ASP A 50 18.97 -28.04 30.03
CA ASP A 50 17.61 -28.61 30.22
C ASP A 50 16.68 -27.50 30.80
N THR A 51 15.45 -27.33 30.31
CA THR A 51 14.17 -27.98 30.72
C THR A 51 13.59 -27.46 32.04
N GLU A 52 12.42 -26.82 31.98
CA GLU A 52 11.25 -27.20 32.80
C GLU A 52 9.95 -26.59 32.24
N GLU A 53 9.11 -27.50 31.76
CA GLU A 53 7.68 -27.45 31.41
C GLU A 53 6.87 -27.26 32.72
N MET A 54 5.63 -26.76 32.81
CA MET A 54 4.39 -27.34 32.27
C MET A 54 3.24 -26.63 32.99
N THR A 55 2.15 -26.26 32.29
CA THR A 55 0.77 -26.51 32.75
C THR A 55 -0.18 -26.24 31.58
N GLU A 56 -0.57 -27.34 30.96
CA GLU A 56 -1.74 -27.54 30.12
C GLU A 56 -2.99 -27.67 30.99
N LEU A 57 -4.15 -27.18 30.53
CA LEU A 57 -5.48 -27.82 30.66
C LEU A 57 -6.47 -27.17 29.68
N GLU A 58 -6.67 -27.88 28.56
CA GLU A 58 -7.91 -28.25 27.81
C GLU A 58 -9.08 -27.25 27.66
N GLU A 59 -9.47 -26.91 26.42
CA GLU A 59 -10.51 -27.55 25.54
C GLU A 59 -11.92 -27.04 25.92
N THR A 60 -12.89 -26.66 25.07
CA THR A 60 -13.34 -26.98 23.70
C THR A 60 -14.29 -25.78 23.37
N GLU A 61 -14.53 -25.29 22.16
CA GLU A 61 -15.48 -25.87 21.21
C GLU A 61 -15.78 -24.91 20.03
N ARG A 62 -15.70 -25.48 18.81
CA ARG A 62 -16.44 -25.22 17.56
C ARG A 62 -16.25 -23.96 16.70
N THR A 63 -15.51 -24.20 15.61
CA THR A 63 -15.96 -24.18 14.20
C THR A 63 -16.95 -23.08 13.74
N ALA A 64 -16.47 -22.19 12.86
CA ALA A 64 -17.23 -21.66 11.74
C ALA A 64 -16.30 -21.36 10.56
N ALA A 65 -16.46 -22.18 9.51
CA ALA A 65 -16.15 -21.96 8.10
C ALA A 65 -14.94 -21.09 7.71
N SER A 66 -13.86 -21.76 7.33
CA SER A 66 -12.96 -21.31 6.27
C SER A 66 -13.75 -21.22 4.97
N GLU A 67 -14.28 -20.05 4.63
CA GLU A 67 -14.64 -19.72 3.26
C GLU A 67 -13.34 -19.54 2.48
N GLY A 68 -13.12 -20.40 1.49
CA GLY A 68 -11.91 -20.39 0.67
C GLY A 68 -11.73 -19.02 0.04
N ALA A 69 -10.54 -18.44 0.19
CA ALA A 69 -10.09 -17.37 -0.67
C ALA A 69 -10.14 -17.90 -2.11
N ALA A 70 -11.11 -17.42 -2.89
CA ALA A 70 -11.18 -17.71 -4.31
C ALA A 70 -9.88 -17.19 -4.94
N GLU A 71 -9.22 -18.03 -5.74
CA GLU A 71 -8.13 -17.54 -6.57
C GLU A 71 -8.67 -16.44 -7.50
N PRO A 72 -7.90 -15.37 -7.74
CA PRO A 72 -8.35 -14.27 -8.58
C PRO A 72 -8.72 -14.79 -9.97
N GLU A 73 -9.90 -14.41 -10.47
CA GLU A 73 -10.27 -14.70 -11.86
C GLU A 73 -9.30 -13.96 -12.80
N LYS A 74 -8.67 -14.72 -13.69
CA LYS A 74 -7.73 -14.19 -14.68
C LYS A 74 -8.45 -14.03 -16.02
N VAL A 75 -8.70 -12.79 -16.41
CA VAL A 75 -8.95 -12.44 -17.83
C VAL A 75 -7.58 -12.36 -18.50
N GLU A 76 -7.45 -12.65 -19.79
CA GLU A 76 -6.18 -13.01 -20.47
C GLU A 76 -4.93 -12.20 -20.02
N ASN A 77 -5.08 -10.89 -19.79
CA ASN A 77 -4.07 -9.95 -19.31
C ASN A 77 -4.45 -9.17 -18.03
N VAL A 78 -5.49 -9.57 -17.29
CA VAL A 78 -5.94 -8.87 -16.07
C VAL A 78 -6.05 -9.84 -14.90
N THR A 79 -5.44 -9.46 -13.78
CA THR A 79 -5.69 -10.08 -12.47
C THR A 79 -6.70 -9.24 -11.71
N ILE A 80 -7.83 -9.84 -11.34
CA ILE A 80 -8.87 -9.14 -10.57
C ILE A 80 -8.52 -9.13 -9.09
N GLY A 81 -8.61 -7.95 -8.49
CA GLY A 81 -8.42 -7.74 -7.05
C GLY A 81 -9.43 -8.49 -6.19
N SER A 82 -9.03 -8.84 -4.96
CA SER A 82 -9.87 -9.63 -4.04
C SER A 82 -10.49 -8.80 -2.91
N GLU A 83 -9.89 -7.67 -2.54
CA GLU A 83 -10.41 -6.79 -1.49
C GLU A 83 -11.45 -5.82 -2.06
N LYS A 84 -12.52 -5.57 -1.29
CA LYS A 84 -13.47 -4.50 -1.59
C LYS A 84 -13.41 -3.41 -0.53
N TYR A 85 -13.43 -2.15 -0.96
CA TYR A 85 -13.53 -1.01 -0.08
C TYR A 85 -14.50 0.02 -0.62
N ARG A 86 -15.59 0.27 0.13
CA ARG A 86 -16.64 1.25 -0.21
C ARG A 86 -17.12 1.13 -1.68
N GLY A 87 -17.28 -0.11 -2.14
CA GLY A 87 -17.75 -0.44 -3.49
C GLY A 87 -16.65 -0.59 -4.56
N PHE A 88 -15.42 -0.14 -4.30
CA PHE A 88 -14.30 -0.41 -5.19
C PHE A 88 -13.76 -1.82 -4.98
N ILE A 89 -13.41 -2.51 -6.06
CA ILE A 89 -12.50 -3.65 -6.07
C ILE A 89 -11.09 -3.08 -6.06
N LEU A 90 -10.28 -3.49 -5.08
CA LEU A 90 -8.94 -2.97 -4.88
C LEU A 90 -7.89 -3.90 -5.47
N ASP A 91 -6.82 -3.30 -5.99
CA ASP A 91 -5.63 -3.98 -6.50
C ASP A 91 -5.89 -4.91 -7.70
N CYS A 92 -6.66 -4.42 -8.67
CA CYS A 92 -6.66 -5.03 -9.99
C CYS A 92 -5.34 -4.72 -10.69
N VAL A 93 -4.84 -5.66 -11.49
CA VAL A 93 -3.58 -5.51 -12.22
C VAL A 93 -3.82 -5.76 -13.69
N LEU A 94 -3.54 -4.75 -14.52
CA LEU A 94 -3.40 -4.91 -15.97
C LEU A 94 -1.94 -5.26 -16.27
N HIS A 95 -1.71 -6.41 -16.91
CA HIS A 95 -0.39 -6.85 -17.34
C HIS A 95 -0.13 -6.32 -18.76
N SER A 96 0.36 -5.08 -18.87
CA SER A 96 0.72 -4.49 -20.17
C SER A 96 2.04 -5.05 -20.68
N GLU A 97 2.09 -5.37 -21.97
CA GLU A 97 3.34 -5.75 -22.65
C GLU A 97 4.34 -4.59 -22.75
N GLN A 98 3.85 -3.35 -22.75
CA GLN A 98 4.64 -2.14 -22.95
C GLN A 98 5.02 -1.48 -21.62
N GLU A 99 4.02 -1.29 -20.74
CA GLU A 99 4.15 -0.48 -19.52
C GLU A 99 4.28 -1.33 -18.23
N GLY A 100 4.31 -2.66 -18.39
CA GLY A 100 4.39 -3.61 -17.29
C GLY A 100 3.09 -3.71 -16.49
N ASP A 101 3.21 -4.02 -15.21
CA ASP A 101 2.06 -4.15 -14.32
C ASP A 101 1.52 -2.78 -13.93
N ILE A 102 0.24 -2.55 -14.24
CA ILE A 102 -0.47 -1.32 -13.91
C ILE A 102 -1.53 -1.65 -12.86
N HIS A 103 -1.32 -1.14 -11.64
CA HIS A 103 -2.24 -1.30 -10.54
C HIS A 103 -3.37 -0.28 -10.65
N TYR A 104 -4.60 -0.73 -10.42
CA TYR A 104 -5.77 0.14 -10.39
C TYR A 104 -6.86 -0.42 -9.50
N ASN A 105 -7.73 0.48 -9.05
CA ASN A 105 -8.95 0.11 -8.34
C ASN A 105 -10.14 0.46 -9.22
N VAL A 106 -11.22 -0.31 -9.13
CA VAL A 106 -12.39 -0.09 -9.99
C VAL A 106 -13.69 -0.20 -9.23
N TYR A 107 -14.59 0.75 -9.48
CA TYR A 107 -15.99 0.66 -9.09
C TYR A 107 -16.82 0.34 -10.32
N ILE A 108 -17.52 -0.78 -10.26
CA ILE A 108 -18.53 -1.19 -11.23
C ILE A 108 -19.86 -1.23 -10.47
N PRO A 109 -20.86 -0.45 -10.88
CA PRO A 109 -22.15 -0.43 -10.21
C PRO A 109 -22.86 -1.79 -10.38
N ASP A 110 -23.55 -2.26 -9.34
CA ASP A 110 -24.26 -3.56 -9.36
C ASP A 110 -25.30 -3.66 -10.49
N SER A 111 -25.77 -2.54 -11.02
CA SER A 111 -26.70 -2.50 -12.15
C SER A 111 -26.06 -2.72 -13.51
N TYR A 112 -24.72 -2.74 -13.61
CA TYR A 112 -24.02 -2.95 -14.87
C TYR A 112 -23.96 -4.44 -15.20
N ASP A 113 -24.70 -4.83 -16.25
CA ASP A 113 -24.76 -6.19 -16.78
C ASP A 113 -24.04 -6.36 -18.12
N GLY A 114 -23.34 -5.30 -18.58
CA GLY A 114 -22.62 -5.28 -19.85
C GLY A 114 -23.49 -5.06 -21.09
N THR A 115 -24.82 -4.94 -20.96
CA THR A 115 -25.71 -4.79 -22.14
C THR A 115 -25.87 -3.34 -22.61
N LYS A 116 -25.61 -2.37 -21.72
CA LYS A 116 -25.70 -0.94 -21.98
C LYS A 116 -24.37 -0.27 -21.68
N GLU A 117 -23.96 0.68 -22.52
CA GLU A 117 -22.78 1.52 -22.29
C GLU A 117 -22.96 2.42 -21.06
N TYR A 118 -21.96 2.44 -20.17
CA TYR A 118 -21.90 3.30 -18.99
C TYR A 118 -20.79 4.34 -19.19
N ALA A 119 -20.91 5.49 -18.53
CA ALA A 119 -19.85 6.50 -18.57
C ALA A 119 -18.58 5.98 -17.88
N LEU A 120 -17.41 6.28 -18.43
CA LEU A 120 -16.12 6.01 -17.79
C LEU A 120 -15.58 7.29 -17.13
N TYR A 121 -15.18 7.18 -15.87
CA TYR A 121 -14.51 8.26 -15.15
C TYR A 121 -13.20 7.76 -14.53
N VAL A 122 -12.11 8.49 -14.78
CA VAL A 122 -10.77 8.10 -14.33
C VAL A 122 -10.26 9.07 -13.27
N THR A 123 -9.98 8.58 -12.06
CA THR A 123 -9.44 9.40 -10.95
C THR A 123 -7.92 9.27 -10.91
N LEU A 124 -7.21 10.20 -11.52
CA LEU A 124 -5.75 10.24 -11.43
C LEU A 124 -5.31 10.52 -9.99
N PRO A 125 -4.36 9.75 -9.44
CA PRO A 125 -3.97 9.86 -8.05
C PRO A 125 -3.16 11.14 -7.79
N GLY A 126 -3.34 11.72 -6.61
CA GLY A 126 -2.41 12.68 -6.04
C GLY A 126 -1.16 12.03 -5.47
N TYR A 127 -0.30 12.83 -4.82
CA TYR A 127 0.96 12.36 -4.22
C TYR A 127 0.77 11.20 -3.23
N GLN A 128 -0.30 11.26 -2.42
CA GLN A 128 -0.60 10.25 -1.40
C GLN A 128 -1.21 8.98 -2.00
N GLY A 129 -1.69 9.05 -3.24
CA GLY A 129 -2.30 7.94 -3.93
C GLY A 129 -1.36 7.08 -4.77
N LEU A 130 -0.08 7.45 -4.95
CA LEU A 130 0.85 6.66 -5.76
C LEU A 130 1.08 5.26 -5.19
N TYR A 131 1.39 4.29 -6.06
CA TYR A 131 1.45 2.88 -5.68
C TYR A 131 2.47 2.58 -4.58
N PHE A 132 3.63 3.25 -4.60
CA PHE A 132 4.67 3.08 -3.58
C PHE A 132 4.24 3.53 -2.17
N GLN A 133 3.11 4.24 -2.03
CA GLN A 133 2.55 4.60 -0.72
C GLN A 133 1.84 3.42 -0.05
N GLY A 134 1.40 2.43 -0.82
CA GLY A 134 0.67 1.26 -0.36
C GLY A 134 -0.52 0.95 -1.27
N VAL A 135 -0.88 -0.33 -1.34
CA VAL A 135 -2.00 -0.82 -2.16
C VAL A 135 -3.31 -0.15 -1.74
N GLY A 136 -3.99 0.51 -2.68
CA GLY A 136 -5.30 1.15 -2.46
C GLY A 136 -5.27 2.50 -1.72
N GLU A 137 -4.09 3.08 -1.47
CA GLU A 137 -3.98 4.38 -0.79
C GLU A 137 -4.69 5.51 -1.54
N ASN A 138 -4.73 5.52 -2.88
CA ASN A 138 -5.51 6.52 -3.63
C ASN A 138 -7.01 6.47 -3.27
N ILE A 139 -7.58 5.28 -3.05
CA ILE A 139 -8.97 5.13 -2.63
C ILE A 139 -9.17 5.41 -1.13
N ARG A 140 -8.16 5.15 -0.30
CA ARG A 140 -8.27 5.37 1.16
C ARG A 140 -8.04 6.81 1.56
N THR A 141 -7.27 7.57 0.78
CA THR A 141 -6.86 8.94 1.13
C THR A 141 -7.55 10.02 0.30
N GLU A 142 -8.14 9.67 -0.85
CA GLU A 142 -8.75 10.63 -1.77
C GLU A 142 -10.23 10.28 -2.04
N ASP A 143 -11.12 11.29 -1.99
CA ASP A 143 -12.57 11.08 -2.06
C ASP A 143 -13.14 11.18 -3.50
N PHE A 144 -12.32 11.41 -4.52
CA PHE A 144 -12.78 11.69 -5.89
C PHE A 144 -13.69 10.59 -6.46
N GLY A 145 -13.31 9.33 -6.26
CA GLY A 145 -14.09 8.19 -6.73
C GLY A 145 -15.45 8.10 -6.05
N PHE A 146 -15.52 8.34 -4.73
CA PHE A 146 -16.78 8.30 -3.99
C PHE A 146 -17.70 9.48 -4.32
N GLU A 147 -17.12 10.65 -4.60
CA GLU A 147 -17.89 11.81 -5.02
C GLU A 147 -18.48 11.60 -6.43
N ALA A 148 -17.71 11.00 -7.35
CA ALA A 148 -18.16 10.68 -8.69
C ALA A 148 -19.38 9.75 -8.73
N GLN A 149 -19.46 8.76 -7.83
CA GLN A 149 -20.62 7.86 -7.69
C GLN A 149 -21.95 8.61 -7.50
N LYS A 150 -21.94 9.83 -6.95
CA LYS A 150 -23.14 10.60 -6.62
C LYS A 150 -23.76 11.31 -7.82
N TYR A 151 -23.00 11.51 -8.91
CA TYR A 151 -23.43 12.34 -10.04
C TYR A 151 -24.13 11.54 -11.15
N ASN A 152 -23.81 10.27 -11.30
CA ASN A 152 -24.37 9.41 -12.34
C ASN A 152 -24.45 7.96 -11.84
N SER A 153 -25.63 7.34 -11.90
CA SER A 153 -25.80 5.93 -11.54
C SER A 153 -25.27 4.97 -12.59
N GLU A 154 -25.08 5.44 -13.83
CA GLU A 154 -24.58 4.67 -14.97
C GLU A 154 -23.11 5.04 -15.24
N ILE A 155 -22.24 4.83 -14.24
CA ILE A 155 -20.82 5.19 -14.28
C ILE A 155 -19.94 4.03 -13.81
N ILE A 156 -18.86 3.75 -14.54
CA ILE A 156 -17.73 2.93 -14.11
C ILE A 156 -16.60 3.89 -13.75
N ILE A 157 -15.97 3.66 -12.59
CA ILE A 157 -14.89 4.53 -12.12
C ILE A 157 -13.62 3.71 -12.02
N VAL A 158 -12.60 4.11 -12.76
CA VAL A 158 -11.26 3.53 -12.71
C VAL A 158 -10.36 4.49 -11.94
N ALA A 159 -9.62 3.96 -10.97
CA ALA A 159 -8.72 4.71 -10.12
C ALA A 159 -7.31 4.11 -10.23
N PRO A 160 -6.52 4.52 -11.24
CA PRO A 160 -5.15 4.05 -11.40
C PRO A 160 -4.32 4.37 -10.16
N GLN A 161 -3.46 3.43 -9.79
CA GLN A 161 -2.44 3.62 -8.78
C GLN A 161 -1.08 3.63 -9.46
N LEU A 162 -0.67 4.82 -9.88
CA LEU A 162 0.47 5.02 -10.78
C LEU A 162 1.80 5.05 -10.02
N ASN A 163 2.91 4.91 -10.75
CA ASN A 163 4.23 4.70 -10.18
C ASN A 163 5.00 6.00 -9.89
N ASP A 164 4.70 7.09 -10.59
CA ASP A 164 5.41 8.37 -10.51
C ASP A 164 4.55 9.58 -10.93
N TRP A 165 5.19 10.72 -11.20
CA TRP A 165 4.56 11.94 -11.77
C TRP A 165 5.08 12.26 -13.18
N GLY A 166 5.71 11.29 -13.83
CA GLY A 166 6.40 11.46 -15.10
C GLY A 166 5.66 10.81 -16.27
N GLU A 167 6.40 10.63 -17.37
CA GLU A 167 5.88 10.05 -18.61
C GLU A 167 5.39 8.62 -18.41
N THR A 168 6.09 7.81 -17.62
CA THR A 168 5.67 6.43 -17.31
C THR A 168 4.25 6.38 -16.76
N SER A 169 3.90 7.24 -15.81
CA SER A 169 2.53 7.27 -15.28
C SER A 169 1.51 7.84 -16.28
N ALA A 170 1.94 8.72 -17.19
CA ALA A 170 1.08 9.21 -18.27
C ALA A 170 0.77 8.08 -19.27
N ASP A 171 1.78 7.33 -19.70
CA ASP A 171 1.65 6.18 -20.60
C ASP A 171 0.79 5.07 -19.96
N GLN A 172 1.02 4.78 -18.68
CA GLN A 172 0.20 3.83 -17.91
C GLN A 172 -1.27 4.25 -17.81
N ALA A 173 -1.55 5.54 -17.67
CA ALA A 173 -2.92 6.04 -17.64
C ALA A 173 -3.62 5.92 -19.00
N ILE A 174 -2.87 6.05 -20.11
CA ILE A 174 -3.38 5.84 -21.47
C ILE A 174 -3.65 4.36 -21.72
N GLU A 175 -2.73 3.47 -21.34
CA GLU A 175 -2.86 2.03 -21.54
C GLU A 175 -4.08 1.42 -20.83
N LEU A 176 -4.58 2.07 -19.77
CA LEU A 176 -5.80 1.67 -19.04
C LEU A 176 -7.13 2.04 -19.74
N THR A 177 -7.11 2.82 -20.82
CA THR A 177 -8.32 3.39 -21.47
C THR A 177 -8.38 3.17 -22.97
#